data_AF-F7NJW2-F1
#
_entry.id   AF-F7NJW2-F1
#
_cell.length_a   1.000
_cell.length_b   1.000
_cell.length_c   1.000
_cell.angle_alpha   90.00
_cell.angle_beta   90.00
_cell.angle_gamma   90.00
#
_symmetry.space_group_name_H-M   'P 1'
#
loop_
_entity.id
_entity.type
_entity.pdbx_description
1 polymer ?
#
loop_
_entity_poly.entity_id
_entity_poly.type
_entity_poly.pdbx_seq_one_letter_code
_entity_poly.pdbx_strand_id
1 'polypeptide(L)'
;MVRSRRWIWILFFGIAASIVGFFLLYPYFNPAPQSKPEPLPEKPYEYYIIHDEATGEILMYVTTVQVNVGDELITEKNEKYVVVEVVENKAYARFSQKEDVKKYLDQPNR
;
A
#
# COMPACT_ATOMS: atom_id res chain seq x y z
N MET A 1 -55.22 5.43 -52.14
CA MET A 1 -55.24 5.88 -50.73
C MET A 1 -53.85 5.70 -50.13
N VAL A 2 -52.87 6.56 -50.47
CA VAL A 2 -51.48 6.45 -49.97
C VAL A 2 -51.34 7.41 -48.78
N ARG A 3 -51.76 6.94 -47.60
CA ARG A 3 -51.66 7.69 -46.35
C ARG A 3 -50.18 7.74 -45.93
N SER A 4 -49.55 8.85 -46.29
CA SER A 4 -48.19 9.33 -45.96
C SER A 4 -47.23 8.36 -45.22
N ARG A 5 -46.35 7.69 -45.98
CA ARG A 5 -45.16 6.96 -45.48
C ARG A 5 -44.09 7.85 -44.81
N ARG A 6 -44.32 9.16 -44.70
CA ARG A 6 -43.40 10.14 -44.12
C ARG A 6 -43.18 9.92 -42.62
N TRP A 7 -44.17 9.38 -41.92
CA TRP A 7 -44.07 9.04 -40.50
C TRP A 7 -43.05 7.95 -40.22
N ILE A 8 -42.86 6.99 -41.14
CA ILE A 8 -41.85 5.92 -41.01
C ILE A 8 -40.44 6.52 -41.02
N TRP A 9 -40.20 7.51 -41.89
CA TRP A 9 -38.91 8.21 -41.95
C TRP A 9 -38.66 9.06 -40.70
N ILE A 10 -39.69 9.74 -40.19
CA ILE A 10 -39.59 10.51 -38.94
C ILE A 10 -39.25 9.58 -37.76
N LEU A 11 -39.89 8.40 -37.69
CA LEU A 11 -39.62 7.41 -36.66
C LEU A 11 -38.18 6.86 -36.78
N PHE A 12 -37.73 6.55 -37.99
CA PHE A 12 -36.38 6.07 -38.25
C PHE A 12 -35.31 7.09 -37.88
N PHE A 13 -35.49 8.35 -38.26
CA PHE A 13 -34.58 9.45 -37.88
C PHE A 13 -34.59 9.71 -36.38
N GLY A 14 -35.75 9.61 -35.72
CA GLY A 14 -35.84 9.73 -34.26
C GLY A 14 -35.04 8.63 -33.54
N ILE A 15 -35.19 7.38 -33.97
CA ILE A 15 -34.43 6.26 -33.42
C ILE A 15 -32.93 6.44 -33.66
N ALA A 16 -32.53 6.81 -34.89
CA ALA A 16 -31.13 7.05 -35.22
C ALA A 16 -30.52 8.18 -34.37
N ALA A 17 -31.24 9.28 -34.18
CA ALA A 17 -30.82 10.40 -33.33
C ALA A 17 -30.69 9.98 -31.85
N SER A 18 -31.61 9.17 -31.34
CA SER A 18 -31.50 8.62 -29.98
C SER A 18 -30.28 7.72 -29.80
N ILE A 19 -29.96 6.87 -30.78
CA ILE A 19 -28.77 6.00 -30.73
C ILE A 19 -27.50 6.85 -30.72
N VAL A 20 -27.41 7.84 -31.60
CA VAL A 20 -26.25 8.76 -31.65
C VAL A 20 -26.12 9.53 -30.34
N GLY A 21 -27.22 10.06 -29.80
CA GLY A 21 -27.24 10.75 -28.51
C GLY A 21 -26.76 9.87 -27.36
N PHE A 22 -27.17 8.59 -27.34
CA PHE A 22 -26.70 7.63 -26.35
C PHE A 22 -25.18 7.43 -26.41
N PHE A 23 -24.61 7.24 -27.61
CA PHE A 23 -23.16 7.07 -27.77
C PHE A 23 -22.35 8.32 -27.38
N LEU A 24 -22.88 9.51 -27.62
CA LEU A 24 -22.24 10.77 -27.22
C LEU A 24 -22.27 10.99 -25.70
N LEU A 25 -23.32 10.52 -25.02
CA LEU A 25 -23.47 10.66 -23.56
C LEU A 25 -22.83 9.52 -22.77
N TYR A 26 -22.58 8.37 -23.41
CA TYR A 26 -21.94 7.20 -22.81
C TYR A 26 -20.67 7.50 -21.98
N PRO A 27 -19.70 8.31 -22.44
CA PRO A 27 -18.49 8.58 -21.65
C PRO A 27 -18.75 9.39 -20.38
N TYR A 28 -19.88 10.10 -20.28
CA TYR A 28 -20.23 10.87 -19.09
C TYR A 28 -20.78 9.99 -17.96
N PHE A 29 -21.33 8.82 -18.30
CA PHE A 29 -21.91 7.88 -17.35
C PHE A 29 -20.95 6.77 -16.91
N ASN A 30 -19.82 6.60 -17.60
CA ASN A 30 -18.79 5.64 -17.20
C ASN A 30 -17.71 6.34 -16.38
N PRO A 31 -17.56 6.03 -15.08
CA PRO A 31 -16.43 6.50 -14.31
C PRO A 31 -15.13 5.98 -14.93
N ALA A 32 -14.07 6.78 -14.86
CA ALA A 32 -12.75 6.38 -15.34
C ALA A 32 -12.34 5.06 -14.65
N PRO A 33 -11.76 4.10 -15.38
CA PRO A 33 -11.27 2.87 -14.78
C PRO A 33 -10.28 3.24 -13.67
N GLN A 34 -10.54 2.78 -12.44
CA GLN A 34 -9.60 2.96 -11.34
C GLN A 34 -8.30 2.24 -11.70
N SER A 35 -7.19 2.95 -11.60
CA SER A 35 -5.86 2.36 -11.69
C SER A 35 -5.71 1.30 -10.60
N LYS A 36 -5.27 0.10 -10.99
CA LYS A 36 -4.94 -0.97 -10.05
C LYS A 36 -3.89 -0.42 -9.07
N PRO A 37 -4.03 -0.67 -7.74
CA PRO A 37 -3.00 -0.29 -6.78
C PRO A 37 -1.65 -0.86 -7.24
N GLU A 38 -0.59 -0.05 -7.12
CA GLU A 38 0.76 -0.54 -7.36
C GLU A 38 1.02 -1.77 -6.47
N PRO A 39 1.61 -2.84 -7.02
CA PRO A 39 2.02 -3.97 -6.20
C PRO A 39 2.99 -3.46 -5.14
N LEU A 40 2.78 -3.90 -3.89
CA LEU A 40 3.74 -3.65 -2.82
C LEU A 40 5.12 -4.16 -3.26
N PRO A 41 6.22 -3.49 -2.86
CA PRO A 41 7.57 -3.98 -3.11
C PRO A 41 7.67 -5.44 -2.68
N GLU A 42 8.15 -6.32 -3.58
CA GLU A 42 8.37 -7.71 -3.23
C GLU A 42 9.43 -7.78 -2.12
N LYS A 43 9.06 -8.39 -0.99
CA LYS A 43 10.02 -8.66 0.09
C LYS A 43 10.93 -9.79 -0.36
N PRO A 44 12.25 -9.65 -0.28
CA PRO A 44 13.17 -10.72 -0.68
C PRO A 44 13.11 -11.94 0.27
N TYR A 45 12.61 -11.75 1.50
CA TYR A 45 12.52 -12.80 2.52
C TYR A 45 11.18 -12.74 3.28
N GLU A 46 10.68 -13.89 3.72
CA GLU A 46 9.46 -13.99 4.54
C GLU A 46 9.63 -13.39 5.94
N TYR A 47 10.85 -13.47 6.49
CA TYR A 47 11.20 -12.90 7.77
C TYR A 47 12.70 -12.56 7.84
N TYR A 48 13.03 -11.61 8.71
CA TYR A 48 14.38 -11.26 9.13
C TYR A 48 14.60 -11.68 10.58
N ILE A 49 15.81 -12.15 10.89
CA ILE A 49 16.29 -12.40 12.25
C ILE A 49 17.27 -11.28 12.61
N ILE A 50 16.96 -10.51 13.63
CA ILE A 50 17.85 -9.45 14.13
C ILE A 50 18.68 -10.02 15.28
N HIS A 51 19.99 -9.96 15.14
CA HIS A 51 20.98 -10.38 16.13
C HIS A 51 21.66 -9.16 16.77
N ASP A 52 22.08 -9.30 18.02
CA ASP A 52 23.08 -8.41 18.61
C ASP A 52 24.43 -8.64 17.92
N GLU A 53 25.03 -7.58 17.38
CA GLU A 53 26.34 -7.61 16.73
C GLU A 53 27.45 -8.12 17.67
N ALA A 54 27.38 -7.81 18.98
CA ALA A 54 28.44 -8.12 19.93
C ALA A 54 28.35 -9.55 20.48
N THR A 55 27.13 -10.05 20.71
CA THR A 55 26.90 -11.33 21.38
C THR A 55 26.38 -12.43 20.46
N GLY A 56 25.80 -12.06 19.31
CA GLY A 56 25.09 -12.97 18.42
C GLY A 56 23.70 -13.40 18.93
N GLU A 57 23.27 -12.91 20.09
CA GLU A 57 21.95 -13.20 20.67
C GLU A 57 20.85 -12.71 19.72
N ILE A 58 19.76 -13.48 19.60
CA ILE A 58 18.61 -13.08 18.79
C ILE A 58 17.82 -12.03 19.56
N LEU A 59 17.70 -10.85 18.98
CA LEU A 59 16.92 -9.74 19.53
C LEU A 59 15.45 -9.80 19.10
N MET A 60 15.19 -10.11 17.82
CA MET A 60 13.83 -10.01 17.26
C MET A 60 13.65 -10.78 15.95
N TYR A 61 12.41 -11.20 15.66
CA TYR A 61 11.97 -11.69 14.35
C TYR A 61 11.03 -10.67 13.70
N VAL A 62 11.28 -10.31 12.44
CA VAL A 62 10.49 -9.31 11.69
C VAL A 62 9.95 -9.90 10.40
N THR A 63 8.63 -10.02 10.27
CA THR A 63 7.95 -10.63 9.11
C THR A 63 7.25 -9.60 8.20
N THR A 64 6.80 -8.49 8.79
CA THR A 64 5.89 -7.56 8.10
C THR A 64 6.62 -6.53 7.26
N VAL A 65 7.88 -6.21 7.55
CA VAL A 65 8.63 -5.16 6.88
C VAL A 65 10.03 -5.64 6.51
N GLN A 66 10.59 -5.02 5.47
CA GLN A 66 12.00 -5.19 5.15
C GLN A 66 12.84 -4.47 6.23
N VAL A 67 13.86 -5.15 6.73
CA VAL A 67 14.83 -4.56 7.66
C VAL A 67 15.97 -3.92 6.86
N ASN A 68 16.31 -2.68 7.21
CA ASN A 68 17.35 -1.89 6.58
C ASN A 68 18.42 -1.45 7.60
N VAL A 69 19.61 -1.14 7.10
CA VAL A 69 20.65 -0.49 7.91
C VAL A 69 20.16 0.89 8.35
N GLY A 70 20.31 1.17 9.65
CA GLY A 70 19.80 2.38 10.30
C GLY A 70 18.44 2.21 10.99
N ASP A 71 17.74 1.08 10.78
CA ASP A 71 16.50 0.80 11.49
C ASP A 71 16.77 0.67 13.00
N GLU A 72 15.86 1.22 13.79
CA GLU A 72 15.95 1.20 15.25
C GLU A 72 14.94 0.20 15.81
N LEU A 73 15.37 -0.59 16.78
CA LEU A 73 14.49 -1.46 17.56
C LEU A 73 14.69 -1.22 19.05
N ILE A 74 13.61 -1.41 19.81
CA ILE A 74 13.63 -1.37 21.28
C ILE A 74 13.23 -2.76 21.78
N THR A 75 14.06 -3.34 22.66
CA THR A 75 13.79 -4.64 23.27
C THR A 75 12.89 -4.52 24.50
N GLU A 76 12.40 -5.65 25.00
CA GLU A 76 11.61 -5.71 26.24
C GLU A 76 12.34 -5.17 27.48
N LYS A 77 13.67 -5.11 27.43
CA LYS A 77 14.51 -4.55 28.50
C LYS A 77 14.64 -3.02 28.42
N ASN A 78 13.89 -2.38 27.52
CA ASN A 78 14.01 -0.97 27.15
C ASN A 78 15.42 -0.61 26.67
N GLU A 79 16.02 -1.48 25.86
CA GLU A 79 17.32 -1.25 25.24
C GLU A 79 17.12 -0.94 23.77
N LYS A 80 17.66 0.18 23.31
CA LYS A 80 17.62 0.62 21.92
C LYS A 80 18.84 0.09 21.18
N TYR A 81 18.59 -0.59 20.06
CA TYR A 81 19.59 -1.06 19.12
C TYR A 81 19.38 -0.42 17.74
N VAL A 82 20.45 -0.27 16.99
CA VAL A 82 20.43 0.24 15.61
C VAL A 82 21.02 -0.82 14.69
N VAL A 83 20.31 -1.19 13.63
CA VAL A 83 20.80 -2.14 12.62
C VAL A 83 22.00 -1.54 11.89
N VAL A 84 23.15 -2.21 11.94
CA VAL A 84 24.40 -1.77 11.30
C VAL A 84 24.74 -2.57 10.05
N GLU A 85 24.19 -3.78 9.92
CA GLU A 85 24.46 -4.68 8.80
C GLU A 85 23.24 -5.56 8.52
N VAL A 86 22.99 -5.86 7.24
CA VAL A 86 21.98 -6.82 6.79
C VAL A 86 22.62 -7.75 5.75
N VAL A 87 22.65 -9.05 6.06
CA VAL A 87 23.19 -10.10 5.20
C VAL A 87 22.09 -11.14 5.02
N GLU A 88 21.58 -11.25 3.80
CA GLU A 88 20.43 -12.10 3.48
C GLU A 88 19.22 -11.80 4.38
N ASN A 89 18.70 -12.80 5.10
CA ASN A 89 17.60 -12.67 6.04
C ASN A 89 18.07 -12.41 7.48
N LYS A 90 19.35 -12.07 7.69
CA LYS A 90 19.92 -11.75 9.00
C LYS A 90 20.30 -10.29 9.05
N ALA A 91 19.93 -9.63 10.14
CA ALA A 91 20.36 -8.29 10.46
C ALA A 91 21.19 -8.31 11.74
N TYR A 92 22.19 -7.46 11.83
CA TYR A 92 23.01 -7.27 13.03
C TYR A 92 22.80 -5.87 13.53
N ALA A 93 22.46 -5.74 14.81
CA ALA A 93 22.17 -4.47 15.45
C ALA A 93 23.13 -4.21 16.60
N ARG A 94 23.58 -2.97 16.70
CA ARG A 94 24.48 -2.50 17.75
C ARG A 94 23.68 -1.80 18.83
N PHE A 95 24.02 -2.10 20.09
CA PHE A 95 23.48 -1.38 21.23
C PHE A 95 23.77 0.12 21.11
N SER A 96 22.73 0.94 21.30
CA SER A 96 22.81 2.40 21.24
C SER A 96 22.66 3.01 22.63
N GLN A 97 21.50 2.82 23.27
CA GLN A 97 21.24 3.38 24.60
C GLN A 97 20.10 2.64 25.32
N LYS A 98 19.98 2.82 26.64
CA LYS A 98 18.76 2.46 27.37
C LYS A 98 17.71 3.55 27.19
N GLU A 99 16.50 3.15 26.84
CA GLU A 99 15.32 4.01 26.76
C GLU A 99 14.52 3.93 28.05
N ASP A 100 13.88 5.04 28.42
CA ASP A 100 12.86 5.05 29.47
C ASP A 100 11.49 5.11 28.81
N VAL A 101 10.94 3.94 28.50
CA VAL A 101 9.66 3.82 27.79
C VAL A 101 8.50 4.43 28.58
N LYS A 102 8.60 4.51 29.92
CA LYS A 102 7.55 5.12 30.76
C LYS A 102 7.32 6.60 30.43
N LYS A 103 8.36 7.31 29.99
CA LYS A 103 8.28 8.71 29.56
C LYS A 103 7.29 8.94 28.41
N TYR A 104 7.01 7.91 27.61
CA TYR A 104 6.07 7.99 26.49
C TYR A 104 4.66 7.52 26.85
N LEU A 105 4.51 6.68 27.89
CA LEU A 105 3.22 6.18 28.35
C LEU A 105 2.45 7.18 29.22
N ASP A 106 3.16 8.06 29.93
CA ASP A 106 2.56 9.09 30.79
C ASP A 106 2.19 10.38 30.04
N GLN A 107 2.27 10.41 28.70
CA GLN A 107 1.82 11.57 27.94
C GLN A 107 0.29 11.54 27.83
N PRO A 108 -0.43 12.58 28.31
CA PRO A 108 -1.86 12.65 28.11
C PRO A 108 -2.13 12.66 26.60
N ASN A 109 -2.92 11.69 26.13
CA ASN A 109 -3.33 11.51 24.74
C ASN A 109 -3.54 12.88 24.07
N ARG A 110 -2.69 13.22 23.10
CA ARG A 110 -2.88 14.40 22.23
C ARG A 110 -3.88 14.11 21.13
#